data_AF-A0A958C9J3-F1
#
_entry.id   AF-A0A958C9J3-F1
#
_cell.length_a   1.000
_cell.length_b   1.000
_cell.length_c   1.000
_cell.angle_alpha   90.00
_cell.angle_beta   90.00
_cell.angle_gamma   90.00
#
_symmetry.space_group_name_H-M   'P 1'
#
loop_
_entity.id
_entity.type
_entity.pdbx_description
1 polymer ?
#
loop_
_entity_poly.entity_id
_entity_poly.type
_entity_poly.pdbx_seq_one_letter_code
_entity_poly.pdbx_strand_id
1 'polypeptide(L)' 'MGNKKVRVAIIGVGNCAAALVQGVQYYKDAADDAEIPGLMHATLGGYHVRDIEFVAAFDVVEGKVGKDLSEA' A
#
# COMPACT_ATOMS: atom_id res chain seq x y z
N MET A 1 0.92 2.37 -22.28
CA MET A 1 0.57 3.58 -21.50
C MET A 1 1.45 3.61 -20.27
N GLY A 2 2.03 4.76 -19.93
CA GLY A 2 3.08 4.87 -18.91
C GLY A 2 2.69 4.26 -17.57
N ASN A 3 3.59 3.47 -17.00
CA ASN A 3 3.48 2.79 -15.71
C ASN A 3 3.39 3.84 -14.58
N LYS A 4 2.20 4.42 -14.36
CA LYS A 4 2.00 5.46 -13.36
C LYS A 4 1.90 4.81 -11.98
N LYS A 5 2.96 4.94 -11.18
CA LYS A 5 2.98 4.52 -9.77
C LYS A 5 2.74 5.70 -8.85
N VAL A 6 1.99 5.45 -7.78
CA VAL A 6 1.84 6.34 -6.63
C VAL A 6 2.90 5.92 -5.61
N ARG A 7 3.99 6.68 -5.54
CA ARG A 7 5.10 6.39 -4.62
C ARG A 7 4.74 6.87 -3.22
N VAL A 8 4.58 5.94 -2.29
CA VAL A 8 4.11 6.18 -0.93
C VAL A 8 5.23 5.98 0.08
N ALA A 9 5.35 6.92 1.02
CA ALA A 9 6.18 6.79 2.20
C ALA A 9 5.29 6.62 3.45
N ILE A 10 5.68 5.76 4.37
CA ILE A 10 4.98 5.52 5.64
C ILE A 10 5.79 6.15 6.79
N ILE A 11 5.15 6.93 7.65
CA ILE A 11 5.75 7.44 8.90
C ILE A 11 4.98 6.80 10.05
N GLY A 12 5.65 5.89 10.77
CA GLY A 12 5.06 5.02 11.78
C GLY A 12 4.55 3.72 11.17
N VAL A 13 5.31 2.63 11.32
CA VAL A 13 4.99 1.30 10.82
C VAL A 13 4.15 0.57 11.87
N GLY A 14 2.94 1.05 12.12
CA GLY A 14 2.00 0.46 13.09
C GLY A 14 0.95 -0.47 12.45
N ASN A 15 -0.07 -0.84 13.22
CA ASN A 15 -1.18 -1.66 12.72
C ASN A 15 -1.89 -1.04 11.49
N CYS A 16 -2.00 0.29 11.42
CA CYS A 16 -2.57 0.97 10.26
C CYS A 16 -1.70 0.80 9.00
N ALA A 17 -0.37 0.86 9.15
CA ALA A 17 0.56 0.60 8.06
C ALA A 17 0.45 -0.85 7.59
N ALA A 18 0.41 -1.80 8.53
CA ALA A 18 0.22 -3.22 8.21
C ALA A 18 -1.08 -3.47 7.45
N ALA A 19 -2.21 -2.92 7.92
CA ALA A 19 -3.51 -3.05 7.24
C ALA A 19 -3.49 -2.45 5.83
N LEU A 20 -2.82 -1.30 5.65
CA LEU A 20 -2.68 -0.68 4.33
C LEU A 20 -1.83 -1.53 3.38
N VAL A 21 -0.64 -1.96 3.82
CA VAL A 21 0.28 -2.76 3.00
C VAL A 21 -0.37 -4.09 2.61
N GLN A 22 -0.99 -4.77 3.58
CA GLN A 22 -1.69 -6.03 3.34
C GLN A 22 -2.92 -5.84 2.45
N GLY A 23 -3.70 -4.77 2.65
CA GLY A 23 -4.86 -4.45 1.81
C GLY A 23 -4.45 -4.19 0.36
N VAL A 24 -3.37 -3.44 0.12
CA VAL A 24 -2.81 -3.23 -1.22
C VAL A 24 -2.40 -4.55 -1.86
N GLN A 25 -1.72 -5.43 -1.11
CA GLN A 25 -1.32 -6.73 -1.61
C GLN A 25 -2.51 -7.66 -1.88
N TYR A 26 -3.53 -7.64 -1.03
CA TYR A 26 -4.71 -8.49 -1.13
C TYR A 26 -5.56 -8.13 -2.36
N TYR A 27 -5.72 -6.84 -2.66
CA TYR A 27 -6.55 -6.35 -3.76
C TYR A 27 -5.77 -6.01 -5.03
N LYS A 28 -4.46 -6.30 -5.11
CA LYS A 28 -3.63 -5.93 -6.27
C LYS A 28 -4.13 -6.53 -7.59
N ASP A 29 -4.82 -7.66 -7.54
CA ASP A 29 -5.33 -8.39 -8.71
C ASP A 29 -6.85 -8.25 -8.87
N ALA A 30 -7.49 -7.36 -8.12
CA ALA A 30 -8.90 -7.03 -8.31
C ALA A 30 -9.15 -6.55 -9.76
N ALA A 31 -10.37 -6.81 -10.26
CA ALA A 31 -10.82 -6.21 -11.50
C ALA A 31 -11.01 -4.69 -11.31
N ASP A 32 -10.83 -3.92 -12.37
CA ASP A 32 -10.90 -2.45 -12.29
C ASP A 32 -12.27 -1.93 -11.84
N ASP A 33 -13.33 -2.70 -12.06
CA ASP A 33 -14.72 -2.45 -11.68
C ASP A 33 -15.19 -3.27 -10.46
N ALA A 34 -14.27 -3.93 -9.75
CA ALA A 34 -14.62 -4.74 -8.59
C ALA A 34 -15.20 -3.88 -7.45
N GLU A 35 -16.30 -4.36 -6.87
CA GLU A 35 -16.82 -3.84 -5.61
C GLU A 35 -16.01 -4.42 -4.43
N ILE A 36 -15.22 -3.57 -3.78
CA ILE A 36 -14.36 -3.96 -2.66
C ILE A 36 -14.89 -3.32 -1.37
N PRO A 37 -15.25 -4.10 -0.33
CA PRO A 37 -15.69 -3.54 0.95
C PRO A 37 -14.66 -2.56 1.53
N GLY A 38 -15.09 -1.32 1.77
CA GLY A 38 -14.24 -0.26 2.32
C GLY A 38 -13.50 0.60 1.28
N LEU A 39 -13.56 0.26 -0.01
CA LEU A 39 -13.08 1.12 -1.09
C LEU A 39 -14.26 1.60 -1.93
N MET A 40 -14.25 2.88 -2.31
CA MET A 40 -15.25 3.41 -3.23
C MET A 40 -15.04 2.87 -4.66
N HIS A 41 -13.79 2.70 -5.08
CA HIS A 41 -13.41 2.20 -6.41
C HIS A 41 -12.10 1.41 -6.34
N ALA A 42 -11.99 0.32 -7.10
CA ALA A 42 -10.72 -0.39 -7.30
C ALA A 42 -9.71 0.42 -8.14
N THR A 43 -10.23 1.21 -9.10
CA THR A 43 -9.45 2.20 -9.86
C THR A 43 -10.02 3.60 -9.68
N LEU A 44 -9.19 4.53 -9.20
CA LEU A 44 -9.56 5.94 -8.99
C LEU A 44 -8.64 6.85 -9.79
N GLY A 45 -9.21 7.69 -10.67
CA GLY A 45 -8.42 8.64 -11.48
C GLY A 45 -7.38 7.96 -12.39
N GLY A 46 -7.62 6.71 -12.77
CA GLY A 46 -6.69 5.89 -13.57
C GLY A 46 -5.57 5.22 -12.76
N TYR A 47 -5.63 5.25 -11.42
CA TYR A 47 -4.73 4.49 -10.55
C TYR A 47 -5.49 3.32 -9.94
N HIS A 48 -5.02 2.11 -10.20
CA HIS A 48 -5.52 0.90 -9.54
C HIS A 48 -4.87 0.75 -8.16
N VAL A 49 -5.46 -0.01 -7.23
CA VAL A 49 -4.86 -0.32 -5.92
C VAL A 49 -3.40 -0.80 -6.05
N ARG A 50 -3.12 -1.60 -7.10
CA ARG A 50 -1.78 -2.14 -7.44
C ARG A 50 -0.74 -1.09 -7.84
N ASP A 51 -1.16 0.15 -8.06
CA ASP A 51 -0.28 1.25 -8.43
C ASP A 51 0.31 1.97 -7.22
N ILE A 52 -0.14 1.64 -6.01
CA ILE A 52 0.52 2.04 -4.77
C ILE A 52 1.85 1.29 -4.65
N GLU A 53 2.95 2.02 -4.64
CA GLU A 53 4.31 1.51 -4.45
C GLU A 53 4.88 2.09 -3.16
N PHE A 54 5.12 1.25 -2.16
CA PHE A 54 5.78 1.67 -0.93
C PHE A 54 7.28 1.81 -1.17
N VAL A 55 7.80 3.04 -1.07
CA VAL A 55 9.20 3.36 -1.42
C VAL A 55 10.04 3.78 -0.23
N ALA A 56 9.41 4.11 0.90
CA ALA A 56 10.10 4.48 2.13
C ALA A 56 9.22 4.20 3.35
N ALA A 57 9.87 3.91 4.48
CA ALA A 57 9.22 3.80 5.78
C ALA A 57 10.12 4.39 6.86
N PHE A 58 9.52 5.02 7.86
CA PHE A 58 10.22 5.61 9.01
C PHE A 58 9.57 5.11 10.30
N ASP A 59 10.40 4.66 11.25
CA ASP A 59 9.96 4.26 12.59
C ASP A 59 11.07 4.58 13.61
N VAL A 60 10.75 4.46 14.90
CA VAL A 60 11.66 4.68 16.03
C VAL A 60 11.82 3.43 16.89
N VAL A 61 10.99 2.41 16.69
CA VAL A 61 11.05 1.15 17.44
C VAL A 61 12.20 0.29 16.93
N GLU A 62 13.10 -0.10 17.83
CA GLU A 62 14.32 -0.88 17.52
C GLU A 62 14.02 -2.16 16.72
N GLY A 63 12.92 -2.84 17.01
CA GLY A 63 12.48 -4.05 16.28
C GLY A 63 12.06 -3.82 14.83
N LYS A 64 11.93 -2.57 14.39
CA LYS A 64 11.43 -2.16 13.06
C LYS A 64 12.49 -1.43 12.24
N VAL A 65 13.32 -0.63 12.91
CA VAL A 65 14.38 0.14 12.26
C VAL A 65 15.43 -0.81 11.68
N GLY A 66 15.77 -0.60 10.40
CA GLY A 66 16.72 -1.44 9.68
C GLY A 66 16.15 -2.77 9.18
N LYS A 67 14.84 -3.00 9.33
CA LYS A 67 14.12 -4.13 8.76
C LYS A 67 13.48 -3.75 7.42
N ASP A 68 13.24 -4.75 6.58
CA ASP A 68 12.38 -4.58 5.41
C ASP A 68 10.95 -4.23 5.87
N LEU A 69 10.20 -3.47 5.07
CA LEU A 69 8.83 -3.09 5.44
C LEU A 69 7.91 -4.30 5.69
N SER A 70 8.19 -5.45 5.06
CA SER A 70 7.45 -6.69 5.30
C SER A 70 7.77 -7.36 6.64
N GLU A 71 8.90 -7.01 7.26
CA GLU A 71 9.38 -7.54 8.55
C GLU A 71 9.30 -6.50 9.69
N ALA A 72 9.03 -5.24 9.36
CA ALA A 72 8.97 -4.10 10.27
C ALA A 72 7.61 -3.95 10.99
#